data_AF-A0A1M3IJ36-F1
#
_entry.id   AF-A0A1M3IJ36-F1
#
_cell.length_a   1.000
_cell.length_b   1.000
_cell.length_c   1.000
_cell.angle_alpha   90.00
_cell.angle_beta   90.00
_cell.angle_gamma   90.00
#
_symmetry.space_group_name_H-M   'P 1'
#
loop_
_entity.id
_entity.type
_entity.pdbx_description
1 polymer ?
#
loop_
_entity_poly.entity_id
_entity_poly.type
_entity_poly.pdbx_seq_one_letter_code
_entity_poly.pdbx_strand_id
1 'polypeptide(L)'
;MRRIITTSLFVAAAAIAVSSCDNGAYTANPKKDQTSTMNPFDNTIANNVLIGTMEGKIDGKTYDLKGYYSVDENNIRTIWARVINDSVFFRTITIVGNNDAFKGKSDVTLTDPIVSITYSAYDTMLKRNKVFMSTNVPTYSAVNIIKDGNDKIWGIVSGKLIREDPPPSDPSDSVFIGHMNFYLEKK
;
A
#
# COMPACT_ATOMS: atom_id res chain seq x y z
N MET A 1 39.01 25.24 0.52
CA MET A 1 38.19 24.15 1.10
C MET A 1 36.82 24.07 0.41
N ARG A 2 36.74 23.59 -0.85
CA ARG A 2 35.49 23.48 -1.63
C ARG A 2 35.19 22.07 -2.16
N ARG A 3 35.95 21.07 -1.72
CA ARG A 3 35.88 19.69 -2.25
C ARG A 3 35.31 18.65 -1.27
N ILE A 4 34.76 19.08 -0.13
CA ILE A 4 34.28 18.16 0.92
C ILE A 4 32.73 18.12 0.99
N ILE A 5 32.03 19.08 0.39
CA ILE A 5 30.56 19.19 0.51
C ILE A 5 29.82 18.38 -0.57
N THR A 6 30.45 18.07 -1.70
CA THR A 6 29.80 17.32 -2.79
C THR A 6 29.82 15.81 -2.58
N THR A 7 30.80 15.25 -1.88
CA THR A 7 30.94 13.80 -1.71
C THR A 7 29.90 13.22 -0.73
N SER A 8 29.51 13.97 0.30
CA SER A 8 28.51 13.56 1.27
C SER A 8 27.08 13.53 0.71
N LEU A 9 26.77 14.36 -0.31
CA LEU A 9 25.47 14.33 -0.99
C LEU A 9 25.28 13.06 -1.83
N PHE A 10 26.34 12.58 -2.48
CA PHE A 10 26.29 11.37 -3.30
C PHE A 10 26.21 10.09 -2.45
N VAL A 11 26.84 10.05 -1.28
CA VAL A 11 26.73 8.90 -0.36
C VAL A 11 25.32 8.81 0.25
N ALA A 12 24.66 9.94 0.51
CA ALA A 12 23.26 9.94 0.98
C ALA A 12 22.29 9.48 -0.12
N ALA A 13 22.45 9.95 -1.35
CA ALA A 13 21.62 9.51 -2.49
C ALA A 13 21.83 8.03 -2.82
N ALA A 14 23.07 7.54 -2.70
CA ALA A 14 23.37 6.12 -2.84
C ALA A 14 22.73 5.32 -1.69
N ALA A 15 22.85 5.72 -0.42
CA ALA A 15 22.24 5.00 0.70
C ALA A 15 20.71 4.88 0.58
N ILE A 16 20.02 5.91 0.07
CA ILE A 16 18.58 5.88 -0.21
C ILE A 16 18.27 4.93 -1.39
N ALA A 17 19.12 4.91 -2.41
CA ALA A 17 18.96 4.03 -3.57
C ALA A 17 19.32 2.56 -3.27
N VAL A 18 20.36 2.29 -2.46
CA VAL A 18 20.75 0.90 -2.10
C VAL A 18 19.79 0.30 -1.07
N SER A 19 19.10 1.11 -0.27
CA SER A 19 17.96 0.63 0.54
C SER A 19 16.69 0.38 -0.27
N SER A 20 16.66 0.72 -1.57
CA SER A 20 15.48 0.56 -2.42
C SER A 20 15.58 -0.57 -3.46
N CYS A 21 16.77 -1.12 -3.69
CA CYS A 21 16.99 -2.19 -4.69
C CYS A 21 17.18 -3.59 -4.09
N ASP A 22 17.09 -3.72 -2.77
CA ASP A 22 17.09 -5.00 -2.09
C ASP A 22 15.94 -4.99 -1.09
N ASN A 23 14.75 -5.45 -1.50
CA ASN A 23 13.69 -5.83 -0.56
C ASN A 23 14.09 -7.13 0.20
N GLY A 24 15.36 -7.19 0.63
CA GLY A 24 15.86 -7.98 1.72
C GLY A 24 15.04 -7.69 2.98
N ALA A 25 14.90 -8.71 3.82
CA ALA A 25 13.90 -8.85 4.86
C ALA A 25 13.54 -7.55 5.61
N TYR A 26 12.44 -6.90 5.23
CA TYR A 26 11.82 -5.87 6.04
C TYR A 26 11.10 -6.55 7.22
N THR A 27 11.86 -6.84 8.27
CA THR A 27 11.42 -7.47 9.53
C THR A 27 11.23 -6.42 10.62
N ALA A 28 10.57 -5.31 10.34
CA ALA A 28 10.27 -4.33 11.37
C ALA A 28 9.15 -4.87 12.29
N ASN A 29 9.46 -5.05 13.58
CA ASN A 29 8.49 -5.36 14.62
C ASN A 29 7.96 -4.04 15.21
N PRO A 30 6.68 -3.69 14.99
CA PRO A 30 6.14 -2.38 15.39
C PRO A 30 6.17 -2.11 16.89
N LYS A 31 6.22 -3.15 17.72
CA LYS A 31 6.30 -3.01 19.19
C LYS A 31 7.72 -2.72 19.68
N LYS A 32 8.74 -3.00 18.86
CA LYS A 32 10.17 -2.95 19.24
C LYS A 32 10.94 -1.86 18.50
N ASP A 33 10.54 -1.55 17.27
CA ASP A 33 11.32 -0.72 16.35
C ASP A 33 10.74 0.70 16.19
N GLN A 34 10.01 1.20 17.20
CA GLN A 34 9.40 2.54 17.22
C GLN A 34 10.42 3.69 17.06
N THR A 35 11.70 3.43 17.29
CA THR A 35 12.78 4.42 17.23
C THR A 35 13.84 4.08 16.19
N SER A 36 13.64 3.04 15.38
CA SER A 36 14.64 2.56 14.43
C SER A 36 14.62 3.40 13.15
N THR A 37 15.81 3.84 12.72
CA THR A 37 16.10 4.49 11.43
C THR A 37 15.59 3.70 10.22
N MET A 38 15.20 2.44 10.40
CA MET A 38 14.66 1.54 9.36
C MET A 38 13.13 1.61 9.21
N ASN A 39 12.41 2.20 10.16
CA ASN A 39 10.99 2.53 10.00
C ASN A 39 10.91 4.06 10.00
N PRO A 40 10.99 4.73 8.84
CA PRO A 40 10.70 6.15 8.79
C PRO A 40 9.20 6.27 9.05
N PHE A 41 8.83 6.41 10.33
CA PHE A 41 7.55 6.95 10.69
C PHE A 41 7.37 8.19 9.83
N ASP A 42 6.24 8.26 9.16
CA ASP A 42 5.77 9.57 8.79
C ASP A 42 5.23 10.18 10.08
N ASN A 43 6.05 11.02 10.73
CA ASN A 43 5.74 11.68 12.00
C ASN A 43 4.45 12.53 11.91
N THR A 44 3.92 12.72 10.70
CA THR A 44 2.67 13.43 10.43
C THR A 44 1.42 12.57 10.66
N ILE A 45 1.54 11.24 10.81
CA ILE A 45 0.40 10.34 11.07
C ILE A 45 0.76 9.32 12.16
N ALA A 46 0.24 9.54 13.38
CA ALA A 46 0.46 8.64 14.51
C ALA A 46 -0.09 7.22 14.23
N ASN A 47 0.59 6.19 14.74
CA ASN A 47 0.21 4.76 14.67
C ASN A 47 0.30 4.09 13.29
N ASN A 48 1.08 4.67 12.35
CA ASN A 48 1.34 4.06 11.04
C ASN A 48 2.70 3.35 11.00
N VAL A 49 2.74 2.17 10.40
CA VAL A 49 3.94 1.35 10.17
C VAL A 49 4.26 1.37 8.68
N LEU A 50 5.46 1.81 8.29
CA LEU A 50 5.91 1.66 6.90
C LEU A 50 6.10 0.17 6.59
N ILE A 51 5.60 -0.28 5.45
CA ILE A 51 5.81 -1.66 4.92
C ILE A 51 6.54 -1.68 3.57
N GLY A 52 7.07 -0.54 3.16
CA GLY A 52 8.02 -0.40 2.06
C GLY A 52 7.43 0.23 0.80
N THR A 53 8.20 0.12 -0.28
CA THR A 53 7.75 0.48 -1.62
C THR A 53 7.04 -0.71 -2.25
N MET A 54 5.90 -0.43 -2.88
CA MET A 54 5.05 -1.38 -3.58
C MET A 54 5.02 -0.99 -5.04
N GLU A 55 5.10 -1.99 -5.92
CA GLU A 55 4.75 -1.81 -7.31
C GLU A 55 3.28 -2.18 -7.49
N GLY A 56 2.50 -1.30 -8.11
CA GLY A 56 1.10 -1.52 -8.42
C GLY A 56 0.79 -1.24 -9.88
N LYS A 57 0.09 -2.17 -10.55
CA LYS A 57 -0.40 -1.97 -11.91
C LYS A 57 -1.88 -1.57 -11.90
N ILE A 58 -2.19 -0.34 -12.27
CA ILE A 58 -3.55 0.24 -12.26
C ILE A 58 -3.88 0.69 -13.69
N ASP A 59 -4.96 0.14 -14.27
CA ASP A 59 -5.39 0.36 -15.66
C ASP A 59 -4.24 0.18 -16.67
N GLY A 60 -3.44 -0.85 -16.46
CA GLY A 60 -2.30 -1.17 -17.33
C GLY A 60 -1.03 -0.36 -17.07
N LYS A 61 -1.10 0.70 -16.26
CA LYS A 61 0.06 1.53 -15.91
C LYS A 61 0.68 1.11 -14.58
N THR A 62 2.00 1.02 -14.56
CA THR A 62 2.78 0.74 -13.34
C THR A 62 3.02 2.01 -12.54
N TYR A 63 2.90 1.90 -11.22
CA TYR A 63 3.15 2.97 -10.25
C TYR A 63 4.02 2.44 -9.11
N ASP A 64 4.96 3.27 -8.67
CA ASP A 64 5.67 3.08 -7.40
C ASP A 64 4.88 3.75 -6.28
N LEU A 65 4.47 2.95 -5.30
CA LEU A 65 3.70 3.40 -4.15
C LEU A 65 4.50 3.20 -2.87
N LYS A 66 4.36 4.11 -1.92
CA LYS A 66 4.83 3.95 -0.56
C LYS A 66 3.68 3.44 0.29
N GLY A 67 3.85 2.29 0.91
CA GLY A 67 2.78 1.66 1.66
C GLY A 67 3.02 1.59 3.16
N TYR A 68 1.90 1.65 3.88
CA TYR A 68 1.82 1.73 5.32
C TYR A 68 0.68 0.86 5.83
N TYR A 69 0.71 0.44 7.09
CA TYR A 69 -0.50 -0.02 7.76
C TYR A 69 -0.66 0.56 9.15
N SER A 70 -1.88 0.52 9.65
CA SER A 70 -2.24 0.78 11.04
C SER A 70 -3.24 -0.28 11.51
N VAL A 71 -3.33 -0.45 12.83
CA VAL A 71 -4.41 -1.21 13.47
C VAL A 71 -5.01 -0.31 14.53
N ASP A 72 -6.32 -0.11 14.48
CA ASP A 72 -7.05 0.72 15.44
C ASP A 72 -7.46 -0.07 16.70
N GLU A 73 -8.09 0.62 17.64
CA GLU A 73 -8.60 0.04 18.90
C GLU A 73 -9.71 -1.01 18.69
N ASN A 74 -10.38 -0.99 17.54
CA ASN A 74 -11.44 -1.93 17.16
C ASN A 74 -10.89 -3.16 16.43
N ASN A 75 -9.55 -3.35 16.42
CA ASN A 75 -8.87 -4.41 15.69
C ASN A 75 -9.12 -4.34 14.18
N ILE A 76 -9.32 -3.14 13.62
CA ILE A 76 -9.41 -2.92 12.18
C ILE A 76 -8.03 -2.58 11.66
N ARG A 77 -7.55 -3.40 10.71
CA ARG A 77 -6.33 -3.10 9.96
C ARG A 77 -6.67 -2.24 8.77
N THR A 78 -5.93 -1.14 8.63
CA THR A 78 -5.94 -0.33 7.41
C THR A 78 -4.56 -0.37 6.78
N ILE A 79 -4.48 -0.72 5.50
CA ILE A 79 -3.27 -0.67 4.69
C ILE A 79 -3.46 0.44 3.65
N TRP A 80 -2.53 1.38 3.59
CA TRP A 80 -2.54 2.47 2.60
C TRP A 80 -1.35 2.33 1.68
N ALA A 81 -1.52 2.61 0.39
CA ALA A 81 -0.44 2.75 -0.56
C ALA A 81 -0.62 4.05 -1.36
N ARG A 82 0.39 4.91 -1.35
CA ARG A 82 0.35 6.25 -1.96
C ARG A 82 1.43 6.38 -3.02
N VAL A 83 1.11 6.93 -4.18
CA VAL A 83 2.12 7.10 -5.25
C VAL A 83 3.22 8.07 -4.79
N ILE A 84 4.50 7.67 -4.93
CA ILE A 84 5.66 8.35 -4.31
C ILE A 84 5.88 9.78 -4.83
N ASN A 85 5.56 10.05 -6.09
CA ASN A 85 5.76 11.36 -6.73
C ASN A 85 4.46 12.17 -6.86
N ASP A 86 3.50 11.87 -5.98
CA ASP A 86 2.18 12.46 -6.01
C ASP A 86 2.05 13.50 -4.89
N SER A 87 2.38 14.76 -5.22
CA SER A 87 2.48 15.86 -4.25
C SER A 87 1.16 16.25 -3.58
N VAL A 88 0.03 15.71 -4.07
CA VAL A 88 -1.32 16.09 -3.61
C VAL A 88 -2.16 14.86 -3.25
N PHE A 89 -1.51 13.70 -3.04
CA PHE A 89 -2.19 12.41 -2.78
C PHE A 89 -3.23 12.06 -3.84
N PHE A 90 -2.98 12.41 -5.10
CA PHE A 90 -3.94 12.19 -6.18
C PHE A 90 -4.25 10.72 -6.39
N ARG A 91 -3.38 9.78 -6.02
CA ARG A 91 -3.61 8.34 -6.14
C ARG A 91 -3.28 7.60 -4.84
N THR A 92 -4.30 7.02 -4.24
CA THR A 92 -4.18 6.22 -3.01
C THR A 92 -4.98 4.95 -3.13
N ILE A 93 -4.38 3.81 -2.77
CA ILE A 93 -5.09 2.56 -2.51
C ILE A 93 -5.21 2.39 -0.99
N THR A 94 -6.39 1.96 -0.55
CA THR A 94 -6.69 1.65 0.85
C THR A 94 -7.29 0.25 0.91
N ILE A 95 -6.84 -0.56 1.85
CA ILE A 95 -7.36 -1.89 2.14
C ILE A 95 -7.77 -1.87 3.61
N VAL A 96 -9.03 -2.20 3.89
CA VAL A 96 -9.58 -2.19 5.25
C VAL A 96 -10.19 -3.55 5.56
N GLY A 97 -9.88 -4.12 6.71
CA GLY A 97 -10.55 -5.31 7.18
C GLY A 97 -10.21 -5.63 8.63
N ASN A 98 -10.84 -6.66 9.17
CA ASN A 98 -10.50 -7.13 10.52
C ASN A 98 -9.04 -7.60 10.53
N ASN A 99 -8.25 -7.13 11.48
CA ASN A 99 -6.83 -7.44 11.61
C ASN A 99 -6.56 -8.95 11.74
N ASP A 100 -7.48 -9.72 12.34
CA ASP A 100 -7.36 -11.17 12.48
C ASP A 100 -7.47 -11.90 11.13
N ALA A 101 -8.03 -11.26 10.10
CA ALA A 101 -8.04 -11.77 8.73
C ALA A 101 -6.67 -11.62 8.04
N PHE A 102 -5.79 -10.73 8.53
CA PHE A 102 -4.46 -10.51 7.97
C PHE A 102 -3.38 -11.18 8.81
N LYS A 103 -3.42 -10.98 10.13
CA LYS A 103 -2.30 -11.26 11.02
C LYS A 103 -1.97 -12.76 11.05
N GLY A 104 -0.77 -13.09 10.59
CA GLY A 104 -0.24 -14.45 10.62
C GLY A 104 -1.03 -15.46 9.76
N LYS A 105 -1.84 -14.97 8.82
CA LYS A 105 -2.49 -15.80 7.81
C LYS A 105 -1.55 -16.04 6.64
N SER A 106 -1.70 -17.18 5.99
CA SER A 106 -1.09 -17.49 4.70
C SER A 106 -2.06 -18.33 3.88
N ASP A 107 -1.86 -18.33 2.57
CA ASP A 107 -2.58 -19.15 1.60
C ASP A 107 -4.10 -18.94 1.69
N VAL A 108 -4.50 -17.69 1.86
CA VAL A 108 -5.91 -17.28 1.99
C VAL A 108 -6.24 -16.16 1.00
N THR A 109 -7.43 -16.23 0.41
CA THR A 109 -8.02 -15.17 -0.40
C THR A 109 -9.09 -14.44 0.43
N LEU A 110 -8.95 -13.14 0.58
CA LEU A 110 -9.90 -12.26 1.25
C LEU A 110 -10.68 -11.47 0.20
N THR A 111 -12.00 -11.45 0.31
CA THR A 111 -12.92 -10.66 -0.52
C THR A 111 -13.88 -9.86 0.38
N ASP A 112 -14.65 -8.95 -0.22
CA ASP A 112 -15.80 -8.32 0.43
C ASP A 112 -16.76 -9.41 0.97
N PRO A 113 -17.28 -9.32 2.23
CA PRO A 113 -17.14 -8.22 3.20
C PRO A 113 -16.01 -8.37 4.24
N ILE A 114 -15.12 -9.34 4.06
CA ILE A 114 -13.98 -9.52 4.98
C ILE A 114 -12.96 -8.38 4.81
N VAL A 115 -12.79 -7.93 3.57
CA VAL A 115 -11.90 -6.84 3.22
C VAL A 115 -12.58 -5.89 2.23
N SER A 116 -12.44 -4.58 2.46
CA SER A 116 -12.82 -3.52 1.54
C SER A 116 -11.55 -2.97 0.88
N ILE A 117 -11.58 -2.83 -0.45
CA ILE A 117 -10.49 -2.22 -1.22
C ILE A 117 -11.03 -0.94 -1.84
N THR A 118 -10.34 0.17 -1.61
CA THR A 118 -10.70 1.48 -2.14
C THR A 118 -9.52 2.04 -2.92
N TYR A 119 -9.78 2.57 -4.10
CA TYR A 119 -8.84 3.37 -4.87
C TYR A 119 -9.38 4.78 -5.05
N SER A 120 -8.60 5.79 -4.69
CA SER A 120 -8.94 7.20 -4.90
C SER A 120 -8.01 7.80 -5.95
N ALA A 121 -8.59 8.47 -6.94
CA ALA A 121 -7.89 9.17 -8.02
C ALA A 121 -8.42 10.60 -8.18
N TYR A 122 -7.58 11.64 -8.11
CA TYR A 122 -8.06 13.01 -8.35
C TYR A 122 -8.39 13.26 -9.82
N ASP A 123 -9.63 13.70 -10.06
CA ASP A 123 -10.09 14.14 -11.36
C ASP A 123 -9.77 15.63 -11.54
N THR A 124 -8.87 15.93 -12.47
CA THR A 124 -8.42 17.29 -12.76
C THR A 124 -9.46 18.13 -13.51
N MET A 125 -10.45 17.51 -14.14
CA MET A 125 -11.59 18.18 -14.77
C MET A 125 -12.66 18.54 -13.75
N LEU A 126 -13.02 17.60 -12.88
CA LEU A 126 -14.03 17.80 -11.83
C LEU A 126 -13.50 18.49 -10.58
N LYS A 127 -12.16 18.63 -10.46
CA LYS A 127 -11.46 19.21 -9.31
C LYS A 127 -11.77 18.52 -7.97
N ARG A 128 -11.99 17.20 -7.99
CA ARG A 128 -12.31 16.37 -6.82
C ARG A 128 -11.78 14.95 -7.00
N ASN A 129 -11.71 14.19 -5.91
CA ASN A 129 -11.37 12.77 -5.98
C ASN A 129 -12.53 11.95 -6.58
N LYS A 130 -12.17 11.04 -7.49
CA LYS A 130 -12.98 9.87 -7.80
C LYS A 130 -12.60 8.75 -6.85
N VAL A 131 -13.60 8.11 -6.26
CA VAL A 131 -13.42 6.97 -5.37
C VAL A 131 -13.99 5.74 -6.05
N PHE A 132 -13.20 4.68 -6.10
CA PHE A 132 -13.55 3.37 -6.63
C PHE A 132 -13.47 2.36 -5.50
N MET A 133 -14.44 1.46 -5.39
CA MET A 133 -14.54 0.50 -4.30
C MET A 133 -14.72 -0.93 -4.80
N SER A 134 -14.26 -1.88 -3.99
CA SER A 134 -14.62 -3.29 -4.12
C SER A 134 -16.12 -3.44 -3.94
N THR A 135 -16.71 -4.40 -4.64
CA THR A 135 -18.12 -4.76 -4.46
C THR A 135 -18.22 -6.19 -3.96
N ASN A 136 -19.36 -6.53 -3.36
CA ASN A 136 -19.74 -7.86 -2.88
C ASN A 136 -19.79 -8.95 -3.97
N VAL A 137 -19.35 -8.68 -5.20
CA VAL A 137 -19.24 -9.67 -6.26
C VAL A 137 -17.84 -10.32 -6.15
N PRO A 138 -17.72 -11.59 -5.72
CA PRO A 138 -16.45 -12.20 -5.30
C PRO A 138 -15.37 -12.29 -6.39
N THR A 139 -15.73 -12.07 -7.65
CA THR A 139 -14.83 -12.10 -8.80
C THR A 139 -14.26 -10.73 -9.17
N TYR A 140 -14.70 -9.66 -8.49
CA TYR A 140 -14.30 -8.31 -8.85
C TYR A 140 -12.96 -7.97 -8.24
N SER A 141 -12.75 -8.11 -6.92
CA SER A 141 -11.48 -7.77 -6.30
C SER A 141 -11.16 -8.62 -5.07
N ALA A 142 -9.88 -8.93 -4.88
CA ALA A 142 -9.42 -9.77 -3.78
C ALA A 142 -8.06 -9.33 -3.24
N VAL A 143 -7.80 -9.74 -2.00
CA VAL A 143 -6.48 -9.73 -1.39
C VAL A 143 -6.04 -11.18 -1.17
N ASN A 144 -5.03 -11.62 -1.90
CA ASN A 144 -4.43 -12.94 -1.70
C ASN A 144 -3.25 -12.81 -0.75
N ILE A 145 -3.31 -13.48 0.39
CA ILE A 145 -2.19 -13.57 1.32
C ILE A 145 -1.45 -14.86 1.02
N ILE A 146 -0.19 -14.75 0.62
CA ILE A 146 0.66 -15.87 0.24
C ILE A 146 1.91 -15.91 1.11
N LYS A 147 2.49 -17.11 1.24
CA LYS A 147 3.78 -17.31 1.89
C LYS A 147 4.82 -17.61 0.82
N ASP A 148 5.95 -16.92 0.85
CA ASP A 148 7.08 -17.25 -0.02
C ASP A 148 7.93 -18.40 0.53
N GLY A 149 8.87 -18.89 -0.28
CA GLY A 149 9.78 -19.98 0.11
C GLY A 149 10.72 -19.67 1.28
N ASN A 150 10.77 -18.43 1.76
CA ASN A 150 11.59 -17.96 2.88
C ASN A 150 10.74 -17.59 4.11
N ASP A 151 9.50 -18.10 4.20
CA ASP A 151 8.53 -17.79 5.23
C ASP A 151 8.09 -16.31 5.31
N LYS A 152 8.34 -15.48 4.29
CA LYS A 152 7.79 -14.13 4.25
C LYS A 152 6.33 -14.19 3.81
N ILE A 153 5.50 -13.36 4.42
CA ILE A 153 4.08 -13.26 4.09
C ILE A 153 3.87 -12.02 3.23
N TRP A 154 3.20 -12.20 2.10
CA TRP A 154 2.88 -11.15 1.14
C TRP A 154 1.37 -11.08 0.94
N GLY A 155 0.83 -9.88 0.91
CA GLY A 155 -0.51 -9.62 0.38
C GLY A 155 -0.42 -9.17 -1.08
N ILE A 156 -1.33 -9.67 -1.92
CA ILE A 156 -1.47 -9.30 -3.32
C ILE A 156 -2.89 -8.81 -3.54
N VAL A 157 -3.04 -7.52 -3.85
CA VAL A 157 -4.31 -6.95 -4.29
C VAL A 157 -4.45 -7.11 -5.79
N SER A 158 -5.61 -7.60 -6.25
CA SER A 158 -5.96 -7.57 -7.66
C SER A 158 -7.46 -7.47 -7.87
N GLY A 159 -7.84 -7.03 -9.06
CA GLY A 159 -9.21 -7.01 -9.53
C GLY A 159 -9.76 -5.65 -9.95
N LYS A 160 -11.03 -5.64 -10.32
CA LYS A 160 -11.83 -4.50 -10.76
C LYS A 160 -12.53 -3.83 -9.58
N LEU A 161 -12.39 -2.51 -9.48
CA LEU A 161 -13.09 -1.63 -8.55
C LEU A 161 -14.09 -0.78 -9.35
N ILE A 162 -15.26 -0.52 -8.79
CA ILE A 162 -16.32 0.26 -9.43
C ILE A 162 -16.36 1.65 -8.80
N ARG A 163 -16.60 2.68 -9.61
CA ARG A 163 -16.71 4.05 -9.11
C ARG A 163 -17.92 4.20 -8.18
N GLU A 164 -17.66 4.77 -7.02
CA GLU A 164 -18.65 5.08 -5.98
C GLU A 164 -18.93 6.59 -5.92
N ASP A 165 -17.87 7.42 -5.94
CA ASP A 165 -18.01 8.87 -5.84
C ASP A 165 -17.21 9.63 -6.92
N PRO A 166 -17.81 10.64 -7.60
CA PRO A 166 -19.26 10.78 -7.73
C PRO A 166 -19.85 9.51 -8.33
N PRO A 167 -21.10 9.17 -7.97
CA PRO A 167 -21.79 8.05 -8.59
C PRO A 167 -21.69 8.17 -10.11
N PRO A 168 -21.24 7.11 -10.80
CA PRO A 168 -20.98 7.21 -12.22
C PRO A 168 -22.29 7.31 -13.00
N SER A 169 -22.28 8.08 -14.09
CA SER A 169 -23.37 8.04 -15.07
C SER A 169 -23.41 6.72 -15.84
N ASP A 170 -22.28 6.00 -15.87
CA ASP A 170 -22.13 4.68 -16.47
C ASP A 170 -21.75 3.66 -15.38
N PRO A 171 -22.60 2.67 -15.07
CA PRO A 171 -22.31 1.66 -14.04
C PRO A 171 -21.08 0.79 -14.36
N SER A 172 -20.52 0.89 -15.57
CA SER A 172 -19.27 0.23 -15.95
C SER A 172 -18.01 1.04 -15.65
N ASP A 173 -18.11 2.28 -15.19
CA ASP A 173 -16.97 3.13 -14.80
C ASP A 173 -16.19 2.47 -13.65
N SER A 174 -14.98 2.04 -13.97
CA SER A 174 -14.21 1.14 -13.13
C SER A 174 -12.72 1.28 -13.37
N VAL A 175 -11.96 0.80 -12.39
CA VAL A 175 -10.50 0.74 -12.41
C VAL A 175 -10.09 -0.71 -12.20
N PHE A 176 -9.09 -1.16 -12.95
CA PHE A 176 -8.50 -2.48 -12.79
C PHE A 176 -7.14 -2.41 -12.11
N ILE A 177 -7.00 -3.07 -10.97
CA ILE A 177 -5.76 -3.36 -10.29
C ILE A 177 -5.26 -4.73 -10.79
N GLY A 178 -4.20 -4.73 -11.60
CA GLY A 178 -3.62 -5.98 -12.11
C GLY A 178 -2.99 -6.81 -11.00
N HIS A 179 -2.06 -6.20 -10.29
CA HIS A 179 -1.47 -6.73 -9.06
C HIS A 179 -0.83 -5.57 -8.30
N MET A 180 -0.90 -5.63 -6.97
CA MET A 180 -0.13 -4.77 -6.08
C MET A 180 0.29 -5.60 -4.87
N ASN A 181 1.61 -5.68 -4.64
CA ASN A 181 2.17 -6.52 -3.60
C ASN A 181 2.51 -5.68 -2.37
N PHE A 182 2.24 -6.22 -1.18
CA PHE A 182 2.60 -5.60 0.08
C PHE A 182 3.11 -6.64 1.09
N TYR A 183 4.03 -6.23 1.95
CA TYR A 183 4.51 -7.09 3.02
C TYR A 183 3.51 -7.15 4.18
N LEU A 184 3.42 -8.31 4.82
CA LEU A 184 2.67 -8.53 6.07
C LEU A 184 3.59 -9.11 7.13
N GLU A 185 3.43 -8.66 8.38
CA GLU A 185 4.28 -9.16 9.46
C GLU A 185 4.10 -10.68 9.71
N LYS A 186 5.22 -11.35 9.99
CA LYS A 186 5.22 -12.69 10.57
C LYS A 186 4.83 -12.55 12.06
N LYS A 187 3.91 -13.41 12.52
CA LYS A 187 3.26 -13.45 13.85
C LYS A 187 4.01 -12.76 15.00
#